data_AF-A0A944JZR8-F1
#
_entry.id   AF-A0A944JZR8-F1
#
_cell.length_a   1.000
_cell.length_b   1.000
_cell.length_c   1.000
_cell.angle_alpha   90.00
_cell.angle_beta   90.00
_cell.angle_gamma   90.00
#
_symmetry.space_group_name_H-M   'P 1'
#
loop_
_entity.id
_entity.type
_entity.pdbx_description
1 polymer ?
#
loop_
_entity_poly.entity_id
_entity_poly.type
_entity_poly.pdbx_seq_one_letter_code
_entity_poly.pdbx_strand_id
1 'polypeptide(L)'
;MDVNTTAEEATQRFADLRVVTALLCASWPMGQDLLTPALATAVARHVHEANRSGSLYSSPHSPVATAGLLLAAEAVLGTDDLELTLAGHHRASWTGLPSLAPWSHILNRHRSLCSERLLLAAEPSIRAFRRNGGASGLRAPTRTAGYQPEHIAAALEHDQFERHLAVFGWGTHTRAARRLAAVKLVQWRIGGAQAEAASYLGITQAGNFTISRALNRQLASHPPDRFTTALRALARELDDAPSPVDYRRRRIALNNWSLEPGEWQKILRALPRPRFERNPRLDDYARQGASAFVWAHITQGEPRFAPRPIVLSHGQTESDRHPWPTKCNNMWFHIGAASTSHYAALRTLLIEVGDDLARKIDASRSTR
;
A
#
# COMPACT_ATOMS: atom_id res chain seq x y z
N MET A 1 46.17 11.84 4.12
CA MET A 1 45.89 11.02 2.93
C MET A 1 47.14 10.20 2.71
N ASP A 2 47.07 8.90 2.96
CA ASP A 2 48.23 8.02 2.83
C ASP A 2 48.68 7.96 1.37
N VAL A 3 50.00 7.99 1.14
CA VAL A 3 50.60 8.03 -0.20
C VAL A 3 50.35 6.73 -1.00
N ASN A 4 49.75 5.72 -0.36
CA ASN A 4 49.50 4.39 -0.92
C ASN A 4 48.02 4.07 -1.22
N THR A 5 47.09 5.03 -1.12
CA THR A 5 45.69 4.77 -1.47
C THR A 5 45.55 4.51 -2.97
N THR A 6 45.05 3.33 -3.34
CA THR A 6 44.81 2.98 -4.74
C THR A 6 43.67 3.84 -5.32
N ALA A 7 43.66 4.04 -6.64
CA ALA A 7 42.60 4.82 -7.31
C ALA A 7 41.19 4.22 -7.08
N GLU A 8 41.12 2.92 -6.87
CA GLU A 8 39.90 2.18 -6.55
C GLU A 8 39.42 2.48 -5.12
N GLU A 9 40.31 2.43 -4.12
CA GLU A 9 39.99 2.80 -2.74
C GLU A 9 39.57 4.26 -2.60
N ALA A 10 40.21 5.17 -3.33
CA ALA A 10 39.84 6.58 -3.35
C ALA A 10 38.44 6.79 -3.96
N THR A 11 38.13 6.07 -5.04
CA THR A 11 36.82 6.08 -5.70
C THR A 11 35.74 5.54 -4.77
N GLN A 12 36.05 4.44 -4.07
CA GLN A 12 35.15 3.79 -3.13
C GLN A 12 34.83 4.68 -1.94
N ARG A 13 35.88 5.27 -1.34
CA ARG A 13 35.74 6.23 -0.25
C ARG A 13 34.92 7.45 -0.64
N PHE A 14 35.12 7.96 -1.86
CA PHE A 14 34.33 9.08 -2.36
C PHE A 14 32.86 8.72 -2.60
N ALA A 15 32.58 7.51 -3.10
CA ALA A 15 31.22 7.02 -3.25
C ALA A 15 30.51 6.91 -1.89
N ASP A 16 31.18 6.37 -0.88
CA ASP A 16 30.66 6.25 0.49
C ASP A 16 30.34 7.62 1.10
N LEU A 17 31.30 8.56 1.01
CA LEU A 17 31.11 9.93 1.51
C LEU A 17 29.91 10.61 0.84
N ARG A 18 29.71 10.42 -0.47
CA ARG A 18 28.55 10.97 -1.19
C ARG A 18 27.22 10.41 -0.68
N VAL A 19 27.16 9.10 -0.44
CA VAL A 19 25.95 8.45 0.07
C VAL A 19 25.63 8.94 1.49
N VAL A 20 26.62 8.99 2.36
CA VAL A 20 26.43 9.42 3.76
C VAL A 20 26.12 10.91 3.84
N THR A 21 26.73 11.75 3.01
CA THR A 21 26.40 13.18 2.90
C THR A 21 24.93 13.38 2.53
N ALA A 22 24.41 12.60 1.57
CA ALA A 22 23.01 12.63 1.19
C ALA A 22 22.08 12.24 2.36
N LEU A 23 22.46 11.20 3.11
CA LEU A 23 21.72 10.78 4.31
C LEU A 23 21.74 11.87 5.41
N LEU A 24 22.87 12.55 5.61
CA LEU A 24 23.01 13.65 6.57
C LEU A 24 22.15 14.85 6.20
N CYS A 25 22.13 15.25 4.92
CA CYS A 25 21.24 16.32 4.45
C CYS A 25 19.76 15.95 4.69
N ALA A 26 19.40 14.70 4.45
CA ALA A 26 18.02 14.22 4.62
C ALA A 26 17.61 14.08 6.10
N SER A 27 18.56 13.88 7.01
CA SER A 27 18.33 13.67 8.45
C SER A 27 18.66 14.87 9.33
N TRP A 28 19.03 16.01 8.73
CA TRP A 28 19.36 17.22 9.45
C TRP A 28 18.17 17.71 10.29
N PRO A 29 18.33 18.11 11.57
CA PRO A 29 19.58 18.46 12.26
C PRO A 29 20.27 17.34 13.05
N MET A 30 19.91 16.06 12.89
CA MET A 30 20.47 14.97 13.71
C MET A 30 22.01 14.89 13.70
N GLY A 31 22.65 15.24 12.58
CA GLY A 31 24.10 15.23 12.44
C GLY A 31 24.84 16.45 13.01
N GLN A 32 24.15 17.40 13.66
CA GLN A 32 24.77 18.63 14.13
C GLN A 32 25.85 18.40 15.19
N ASP A 33 25.68 17.37 16.03
CA ASP A 33 26.59 17.05 17.14
C ASP A 33 27.94 16.49 16.65
N LEU A 34 28.02 16.12 15.38
CA LEU A 34 29.26 15.68 14.72
C LEU A 34 30.16 16.86 14.32
N LEU A 35 29.69 18.11 14.46
CA LEU A 35 30.33 19.29 13.91
C LEU A 35 30.50 20.40 14.95
N THR A 36 31.46 21.28 14.70
CA THR A 36 31.56 22.54 15.45
C THR A 36 30.35 23.43 15.13
N PRO A 37 29.93 24.34 16.04
CA PRO A 37 28.78 25.21 15.81
C PRO A 37 28.83 26.02 14.51
N ALA A 38 30.03 26.46 14.11
CA ALA A 38 30.25 27.20 12.88
C ALA A 38 29.97 26.35 11.63
N LEU A 39 30.46 25.10 11.61
CA LEU A 39 30.22 24.16 10.51
C LEU A 39 28.75 23.71 10.47
N ALA A 40 28.16 23.38 11.63
CA ALA A 40 26.75 23.01 11.73
C ALA A 40 25.82 24.11 11.20
N THR A 41 26.12 25.38 11.50
CA THR A 41 25.34 26.53 10.98
C THR A 41 25.45 26.64 9.45
N ALA A 42 26.63 26.43 8.89
CA ALA A 42 26.83 26.45 7.44
C ALA A 42 26.08 25.32 6.73
N VAL A 43 26.11 24.10 7.29
CA VAL A 43 25.37 22.94 6.78
C VAL A 43 23.86 23.15 6.90
N ALA A 44 23.38 23.66 8.03
CA ALA A 44 21.96 23.95 8.24
C ALA A 44 21.40 24.93 7.19
N ARG A 45 22.18 25.97 6.86
CA ARG A 45 21.82 26.94 5.81
C ARG A 45 21.74 26.27 4.44
N HIS A 46 22.72 25.44 4.08
CA HIS A 46 22.70 24.68 2.84
C HIS A 46 21.48 23.75 2.75
N VAL A 47 21.19 22.97 3.80
CA VAL A 47 20.04 22.07 3.83
C VAL A 47 18.72 22.85 3.71
N HIS A 48 18.62 24.03 4.32
CA HIS A 48 17.45 24.90 4.18
C HIS A 48 17.26 25.39 2.72
N GLU A 49 18.33 25.86 2.08
CA GLU A 49 18.31 26.29 0.66
C GLU A 49 18.00 25.14 -0.29
N ALA A 50 18.58 23.96 -0.04
CA ALA A 50 18.38 22.75 -0.81
C ALA A 50 16.93 22.23 -0.70
N ASN A 51 16.32 22.35 0.48
CA ASN A 51 14.90 22.06 0.68
C ASN A 51 13.99 23.02 -0.09
N ARG A 52 14.30 24.33 -0.08
CA ARG A 52 13.51 25.35 -0.82
C ARG A 52 13.55 25.16 -2.34
N SER A 53 14.68 24.68 -2.86
CA SER A 53 14.88 24.43 -4.29
C SER A 53 14.45 23.02 -4.74
N GLY A 54 14.08 22.13 -3.80
CA GLY A 54 13.78 20.74 -4.11
C GLY A 54 14.99 19.91 -4.52
N SER A 55 16.21 20.41 -4.27
CA SER A 55 17.48 19.81 -4.68
C SER A 55 18.38 19.50 -3.47
N LEU A 56 17.85 18.69 -2.56
CA LEU A 56 18.51 18.24 -1.31
C LEU A 56 19.91 17.62 -1.49
N TYR A 57 20.29 17.30 -2.72
CA TYR A 57 21.52 16.59 -3.08
C TYR A 57 22.40 17.36 -4.06
N SER A 58 22.08 18.64 -4.29
CA SER A 58 22.98 19.54 -4.99
C SER A 58 24.25 19.76 -4.15
N SER A 59 25.39 19.89 -4.83
CA SER A 59 26.63 20.22 -4.13
C SER A 59 26.47 21.56 -3.42
N PRO A 60 26.89 21.70 -2.15
CA PRO A 60 26.90 23.00 -1.50
C PRO A 60 27.73 24.00 -2.30
N HIS A 61 27.22 25.21 -2.48
CA HIS A 61 27.97 26.31 -3.08
C HIS A 61 29.03 26.87 -2.11
N SER A 62 28.83 26.68 -0.80
CA SER A 62 29.76 27.12 0.22
C SER A 62 30.82 26.05 0.48
N PRO A 63 32.12 26.38 0.37
CA PRO A 63 33.20 25.43 0.71
C PRO A 63 33.15 25.01 2.19
N VAL A 64 32.63 25.88 3.07
CA VAL A 64 32.47 25.61 4.50
C VAL A 64 31.39 24.56 4.74
N ALA A 65 30.26 24.65 4.03
CA ALA A 65 29.20 23.64 4.12
C ALA A 65 29.64 22.29 3.53
N THR A 66 30.39 22.31 2.42
CA THR A 66 30.99 21.10 1.84
C THR A 66 31.96 20.44 2.82
N ALA A 67 32.86 21.20 3.43
CA ALA A 67 33.78 20.68 4.44
C ALA A 67 33.02 20.10 5.64
N GLY A 68 31.99 20.80 6.14
CA GLY A 68 31.16 20.31 7.24
C GLY A 68 30.46 18.99 6.92
N LEU A 69 29.85 18.85 5.74
CA LEU A 69 29.19 17.61 5.34
C LEU A 69 30.17 16.44 5.18
N LEU A 70 31.34 16.68 4.58
CA LEU A 70 32.36 15.64 4.41
C LEU A 70 32.95 15.20 5.75
N LEU A 71 33.18 16.14 6.69
CA LEU A 71 33.66 15.82 8.03
C LEU A 71 32.62 15.02 8.82
N ALA A 72 31.34 15.39 8.76
CA ALA A 72 30.28 14.62 9.40
C ALA A 72 30.12 13.24 8.75
N ALA A 73 30.23 13.14 7.43
CA ALA A 73 30.14 11.86 6.73
C ALA A 73 31.31 10.93 7.09
N GLU A 74 32.53 11.48 7.19
CA GLU A 74 33.70 10.75 7.65
C GLU A 74 33.53 10.26 9.09
N ALA A 75 33.03 11.12 9.99
CA ALA A 75 32.76 10.74 11.38
C ALA A 75 31.74 9.59 11.47
N VAL A 76 30.68 9.62 10.66
CA VAL A 76 29.69 8.51 10.57
C VAL A 76 30.33 7.24 10.04
N LEU A 77 31.12 7.31 8.96
CA LEU A 77 31.77 6.13 8.38
C LEU A 77 32.79 5.49 9.33
N GLY A 78 33.42 6.31 10.17
CA GLY A 78 34.40 5.90 11.17
C GLY A 78 33.84 5.27 12.45
N THR A 79 32.52 5.24 12.67
CA THR A 79 31.95 4.63 13.88
C THR A 79 32.07 3.11 13.87
N ASP A 80 32.26 2.51 15.05
CA ASP A 80 32.33 1.04 15.18
C ASP A 80 30.97 0.38 14.86
N ASP A 81 29.88 1.01 15.29
CA ASP A 81 28.49 0.57 15.00
C ASP A 81 27.88 1.41 13.87
N LEU A 82 28.41 1.22 12.67
CA LEU A 82 27.94 1.91 11.47
C LEU A 82 26.48 1.57 11.16
N GLU A 83 26.04 0.33 11.42
CA GLU A 83 24.65 -0.11 11.18
C GLU A 83 23.66 0.69 12.02
N LEU A 84 23.87 0.76 13.34
CA LEU A 84 23.00 1.50 14.25
C LEU A 84 23.00 3.00 13.95
N THR A 85 24.18 3.54 13.62
CA THR A 85 24.35 4.96 13.26
C THR A 85 23.54 5.30 12.00
N LEU A 86 23.70 4.51 10.93
CA LEU A 86 22.93 4.68 9.70
C LEU A 86 21.44 4.47 9.93
N ALA A 87 21.04 3.50 10.76
CA ALA A 87 19.64 3.28 11.10
C ALA A 87 19.02 4.44 11.88
N GLY A 88 19.81 5.13 12.71
CA GLY A 88 19.41 6.35 13.43
C GLY A 88 19.14 7.49 12.46
N HIS A 89 20.14 7.84 11.63
CA HIS A 89 19.98 8.86 10.59
C HIS A 89 18.88 8.52 9.58
N HIS A 90 18.79 7.25 9.19
CA HIS A 90 17.72 6.77 8.34
C HIS A 90 16.38 6.99 9.02
N ARG A 91 16.18 6.72 10.32
CA ARG A 91 14.90 7.01 10.98
C ARG A 91 14.60 8.51 11.06
N ALA A 92 15.61 9.33 11.34
CA ALA A 92 15.45 10.79 11.41
C ALA A 92 15.16 11.42 10.04
N SER A 93 15.61 10.82 8.93
CA SER A 93 15.29 11.31 7.58
C SER A 93 13.82 11.13 7.17
N TRP A 94 12.99 10.52 8.02
CA TRP A 94 11.57 10.25 7.74
C TRP A 94 10.63 11.30 8.32
N THR A 95 11.13 12.27 9.08
CA THR A 95 10.35 13.44 9.50
C THR A 95 10.27 14.45 8.34
N GLY A 96 9.66 14.07 7.21
CA GLY A 96 9.63 14.85 5.96
C GLY A 96 8.94 14.13 4.78
N LEU A 97 8.70 14.85 3.66
CA LEU A 97 7.82 14.45 2.52
C LEU A 97 8.06 12.98 2.03
N PRO A 98 7.03 12.16 1.72
CA PRO A 98 7.13 10.71 1.72
C PRO A 98 7.30 10.26 0.27
N SER A 99 8.47 10.52 -0.28
CA SER A 99 8.76 10.12 -1.64
C SER A 99 10.18 9.60 -1.70
N LEU A 100 10.31 8.32 -1.30
CA LEU A 100 11.53 7.52 -1.36
C LEU A 100 12.53 8.01 -0.29
N ALA A 101 13.17 7.15 0.48
CA ALA A 101 14.33 7.60 1.26
C ALA A 101 15.34 8.13 0.22
N PRO A 102 15.54 9.45 0.02
CA PRO A 102 16.02 9.89 -1.28
C PRO A 102 17.55 9.70 -1.41
N TRP A 103 18.24 9.49 -0.28
CA TRP A 103 19.60 8.94 -0.23
C TRP A 103 19.71 7.49 -0.75
N SER A 104 18.65 6.67 -0.66
CA SER A 104 18.64 5.30 -1.19
C SER A 104 18.74 5.28 -2.72
N HIS A 105 18.28 6.34 -3.40
CA HIS A 105 18.49 6.49 -4.84
C HIS A 105 19.98 6.74 -5.17
N ILE A 106 20.65 7.55 -4.36
CA ILE A 106 22.08 7.85 -4.49
C ILE A 106 22.90 6.60 -4.19
N LEU A 107 22.56 5.86 -3.14
CA LEU A 107 23.17 4.57 -2.85
C LEU A 107 22.99 3.59 -4.01
N ASN A 108 21.77 3.44 -4.54
CA ASN A 108 21.53 2.57 -5.69
C ASN A 108 22.33 3.00 -6.93
N ARG A 109 22.47 4.31 -7.19
CA ARG A 109 23.25 4.86 -8.30
C ARG A 109 24.73 4.55 -8.19
N HIS A 110 25.28 4.55 -6.97
CA HIS A 110 26.70 4.36 -6.70
C HIS A 110 27.03 2.99 -6.10
N ARG A 111 26.07 2.05 -6.08
CA ARG A 111 26.18 0.78 -5.35
C ARG A 111 27.41 -0.04 -5.73
N SER A 112 27.75 -0.08 -7.02
CA SER A 112 28.92 -0.82 -7.54
C SER A 112 30.26 -0.19 -7.14
N LEU A 113 30.23 1.05 -6.62
CA LEU A 113 31.41 1.79 -6.20
C LEU A 113 31.46 1.93 -4.67
N CYS A 114 30.42 1.57 -3.92
CA CYS A 114 30.42 1.73 -2.46
C CYS A 114 31.17 0.59 -1.78
N SER A 115 31.70 0.84 -0.58
CA SER A 115 32.36 -0.20 0.20
C SER A 115 31.40 -1.28 0.66
N GLU A 116 31.91 -2.51 0.78
CA GLU A 116 31.17 -3.63 1.34
C GLU A 116 30.67 -3.32 2.76
N ARG A 117 31.51 -2.68 3.58
CA ARG A 117 31.16 -2.23 4.94
C ARG A 117 29.94 -1.30 4.93
N LEU A 118 29.91 -0.28 4.07
CA LEU A 118 28.76 0.61 3.94
C LEU A 118 27.53 -0.15 3.45
N LEU A 119 27.69 -1.04 2.46
CA LEU A 119 26.58 -1.81 1.89
C LEU A 119 25.94 -2.75 2.92
N LEU A 120 26.75 -3.45 3.72
CA LEU A 120 26.27 -4.32 4.79
C LEU A 120 25.56 -3.53 5.89
N ALA A 121 26.16 -2.44 6.36
CA ALA A 121 25.57 -1.60 7.40
C ALA A 121 24.29 -0.86 6.94
N ALA A 122 24.21 -0.47 5.67
CA ALA A 122 23.02 0.17 5.11
C ALA A 122 21.89 -0.82 4.83
N GLU A 123 22.19 -2.12 4.68
CA GLU A 123 21.25 -3.15 4.21
C GLU A 123 19.93 -3.19 5.00
N PRO A 124 19.92 -3.22 6.34
CA PRO A 124 18.68 -3.26 7.12
C PRO A 124 17.79 -2.03 6.88
N SER A 125 18.41 -0.86 6.66
CA SER A 125 17.73 0.42 6.45
C SER A 125 17.15 0.56 5.04
N ILE A 126 17.84 0.01 4.03
CA ILE A 126 17.47 0.17 2.62
C ILE A 126 16.68 -1.00 2.05
N ARG A 127 16.59 -2.14 2.76
CA ARG A 127 15.90 -3.34 2.28
C ARG A 127 14.46 -3.06 1.84
N ALA A 128 13.73 -2.18 2.55
CA ALA A 128 12.36 -1.76 2.18
C ALA A 128 12.26 -0.98 0.84
N PHE A 129 13.41 -0.54 0.31
CA PHE A 129 13.56 0.21 -0.94
C PHE A 129 14.35 -0.56 -2.00
N ARG A 130 14.88 -1.75 -1.68
CA ARG A 130 15.54 -2.61 -2.67
C ARG A 130 14.57 -2.90 -3.81
N ARG A 131 15.08 -2.71 -5.01
CA ARG A 131 14.46 -3.06 -6.28
C ARG A 131 15.22 -4.27 -6.83
N ASN A 132 14.60 -5.44 -6.91
CA ASN A 132 15.19 -6.66 -7.49
C ASN A 132 15.47 -6.42 -8.98
N GLY A 133 16.74 -6.30 -9.38
CA GLY A 133 17.14 -6.00 -10.76
C GLY A 133 17.60 -4.55 -11.03
N GLY A 134 18.04 -3.82 -10.01
CA GLY A 134 18.60 -2.47 -10.17
C GLY A 134 17.56 -1.35 -10.09
N ALA A 135 17.85 -0.19 -10.67
CA ALA A 135 16.99 1.00 -10.56
C ALA A 135 15.54 0.80 -11.08
N SER A 136 15.27 -0.26 -11.85
CA SER A 136 13.93 -0.65 -12.36
C SER A 136 13.29 -1.83 -11.62
N GLY A 137 13.98 -2.41 -10.65
CA GLY A 137 13.59 -3.67 -10.02
C GLY A 137 12.37 -3.65 -9.08
N LEU A 138 11.88 -4.83 -8.73
CA LEU A 138 10.70 -5.05 -7.87
C LEU A 138 11.01 -4.82 -6.39
N ARG A 139 10.10 -4.17 -5.64
CA ARG A 139 10.33 -3.81 -4.23
C ARG A 139 10.57 -5.05 -3.37
N ALA A 140 11.56 -5.09 -2.47
CA ALA A 140 11.65 -6.19 -1.51
C ALA A 140 10.58 -6.08 -0.41
N PRO A 141 10.16 -7.21 0.21
CA PRO A 141 9.28 -7.19 1.38
C PRO A 141 9.82 -6.29 2.50
N THR A 142 8.96 -5.45 3.06
CA THR A 142 9.29 -4.56 4.18
C THR A 142 9.01 -5.20 5.53
N ARG A 143 8.20 -6.26 5.58
CA ARG A 143 7.85 -7.02 6.79
C ARG A 143 7.92 -8.52 6.50
N THR A 144 8.71 -9.26 7.28
CA THR A 144 8.87 -10.71 7.15
C THR A 144 8.12 -11.51 8.25
N ALA A 145 7.86 -10.90 9.41
CA ALA A 145 7.11 -11.49 10.53
C ALA A 145 5.77 -10.75 10.81
N GLY A 146 4.86 -11.39 11.55
CA GLY A 146 3.54 -10.84 11.92
C GLY A 146 2.39 -11.31 11.02
N TYR A 147 1.43 -10.42 10.75
CA TYR A 147 0.28 -10.71 9.88
C TYR A 147 0.71 -11.29 8.52
N GLN A 148 -0.12 -12.15 7.94
CA GLN A 148 0.11 -12.74 6.63
C GLN A 148 -0.71 -12.02 5.55
N PRO A 149 -0.22 -11.96 4.30
CA PRO A 149 -0.96 -11.29 3.22
C PRO A 149 -2.34 -11.91 2.96
N GLU A 150 -2.53 -13.20 3.26
CA GLU A 150 -3.82 -13.91 3.26
C GLU A 150 -4.87 -13.25 4.17
N HIS A 151 -4.44 -12.65 5.27
CA HIS A 151 -5.31 -12.01 6.26
C HIS A 151 -5.73 -10.59 5.85
N ILE A 152 -5.26 -10.11 4.70
CA ILE A 152 -5.63 -8.79 4.19
C ILE A 152 -6.85 -8.91 3.28
N ALA A 153 -7.91 -8.24 3.68
CA ALA A 153 -9.11 -8.00 2.89
C ALA A 153 -8.81 -7.27 1.56
N ALA A 154 -9.67 -7.43 0.54
CA ALA A 154 -9.47 -6.79 -0.76
C ALA A 154 -9.59 -5.25 -0.71
N ALA A 155 -10.34 -4.73 0.27
CA ALA A 155 -10.24 -3.37 0.78
C ALA A 155 -10.32 -3.46 2.32
N LEU A 156 -9.67 -2.55 3.04
CA LEU A 156 -9.71 -2.58 4.52
C LEU A 156 -11.13 -2.66 5.05
N GLU A 157 -11.34 -3.39 6.16
CA GLU A 157 -12.62 -3.42 6.85
C GLU A 157 -13.05 -2.02 7.31
N HIS A 158 -14.35 -1.82 7.51
CA HIS A 158 -14.87 -0.50 7.88
C HIS A 158 -14.26 -0.01 9.19
N ASP A 159 -14.25 -0.83 10.23
CA ASP A 159 -13.78 -0.43 11.56
C ASP A 159 -12.27 -0.18 11.63
N GLN A 160 -11.49 -0.95 10.85
CA GLN A 160 -10.06 -0.70 10.67
C GLN A 160 -9.82 0.63 9.95
N PHE A 161 -10.61 0.92 8.91
CA PHE A 161 -10.51 2.18 8.19
C PHE A 161 -10.92 3.38 9.05
N GLU A 162 -12.01 3.29 9.80
CA GLU A 162 -12.48 4.37 10.67
C GLU A 162 -11.44 4.70 11.74
N ARG A 163 -10.86 3.69 12.40
CA ARG A 163 -9.86 3.91 13.46
C ARG A 163 -8.55 4.51 12.97
N HIS A 164 -8.03 4.04 11.82
CA HIS A 164 -6.67 4.40 11.39
C HIS A 164 -6.61 5.46 10.29
N LEU A 165 -7.63 5.51 9.42
CA LEU A 165 -7.57 6.26 8.18
C LEU A 165 -8.69 7.29 8.01
N ALA A 166 -9.77 7.29 8.79
CA ALA A 166 -10.81 8.33 8.64
C ALA A 166 -10.28 9.76 8.85
N VAL A 167 -9.20 9.90 9.65
CA VAL A 167 -8.54 11.17 9.96
C VAL A 167 -8.07 11.96 8.72
N PHE A 168 -7.92 11.31 7.56
CA PHE A 168 -7.50 11.96 6.32
C PHE A 168 -8.66 12.59 5.52
N GLY A 169 -9.90 12.50 6.01
CA GLY A 169 -11.06 13.19 5.42
C GLY A 169 -11.31 12.81 3.96
N TRP A 170 -11.27 11.52 3.62
CA TRP A 170 -11.24 11.04 2.22
C TRP A 170 -12.45 11.42 1.34
N GLY A 171 -13.59 11.78 1.94
CA GLY A 171 -14.81 12.15 1.22
C GLY A 171 -15.22 11.12 0.16
N THR A 172 -15.33 11.54 -1.10
CA THR A 172 -15.70 10.65 -2.22
C THR A 172 -14.64 9.59 -2.55
N HIS A 173 -13.44 9.68 -1.98
CA HIS A 173 -12.31 8.78 -2.25
C HIS A 173 -12.16 7.63 -1.23
N THR A 174 -13.06 7.49 -0.25
CA THR A 174 -13.00 6.45 0.80
C THR A 174 -12.75 5.03 0.26
N ARG A 175 -13.46 4.62 -0.79
CA ARG A 175 -13.26 3.29 -1.40
C ARG A 175 -11.84 3.12 -1.98
N ALA A 176 -11.32 4.16 -2.63
CA ALA A 176 -9.97 4.13 -3.19
C ALA A 176 -8.90 4.12 -2.11
N ALA A 177 -9.11 4.83 -1.00
CA ALA A 177 -8.21 4.84 0.15
C ALA A 177 -8.16 3.48 0.85
N ARG A 178 -9.32 2.85 1.12
CA ARG A 178 -9.40 1.50 1.71
C ARG A 178 -8.66 0.47 0.86
N ARG A 179 -8.81 0.54 -0.47
CA ARG A 179 -8.12 -0.33 -1.42
C ARG A 179 -6.61 -0.06 -1.46
N LEU A 180 -6.20 1.21 -1.49
CA LEU A 180 -4.79 1.57 -1.46
C LEU A 180 -4.09 1.05 -0.19
N ALA A 181 -4.73 1.20 0.96
CA ALA A 181 -4.20 0.72 2.22
C ALA A 181 -4.02 -0.80 2.23
N ALA A 182 -5.02 -1.56 1.79
CA ALA A 182 -4.92 -3.01 1.63
C ALA A 182 -3.76 -3.42 0.69
N VAL A 183 -3.65 -2.77 -0.48
CA VAL A 183 -2.55 -3.00 -1.43
C VAL A 183 -1.19 -2.72 -0.81
N LYS A 184 -1.04 -1.65 -0.01
CA LYS A 184 0.21 -1.33 0.68
C LYS A 184 0.58 -2.37 1.74
N LEU A 185 -0.39 -2.84 2.52
CA LEU A 185 -0.16 -3.88 3.53
C LEU A 185 0.27 -5.21 2.90
N VAL A 186 -0.33 -5.60 1.78
CA VAL A 186 0.11 -6.78 1.01
C VAL A 186 1.51 -6.55 0.42
N GLN A 187 1.75 -5.39 -0.21
CA GLN A 187 3.08 -5.05 -0.75
C GLN A 187 4.17 -5.09 0.32
N TRP A 188 3.88 -4.71 1.57
CA TRP A 188 4.84 -4.84 2.67
C TRP A 188 5.23 -6.29 2.98
N ARG A 189 4.34 -7.25 2.74
CA ARG A 189 4.57 -8.69 2.97
C ARG A 189 5.20 -9.40 1.78
N ILE A 190 4.68 -9.18 0.58
CA ILE A 190 5.12 -9.91 -0.62
C ILE A 190 6.21 -9.18 -1.39
N GLY A 191 6.46 -7.90 -1.09
CA GLY A 191 7.29 -7.04 -1.91
C GLY A 191 6.59 -6.70 -3.22
N GLY A 192 7.35 -6.52 -4.29
CA GLY A 192 6.83 -6.38 -5.63
C GLY A 192 6.33 -4.99 -6.01
N ALA A 193 5.74 -4.92 -7.20
CA ALA A 193 5.00 -3.76 -7.66
C ALA A 193 3.63 -3.68 -6.95
N GLN A 194 3.04 -2.47 -6.89
CA GLN A 194 1.67 -2.34 -6.36
C GLN A 194 0.66 -3.11 -7.21
N ALA A 195 0.92 -3.26 -8.50
CA ALA A 195 0.12 -4.07 -9.41
C ALA A 195 0.08 -5.55 -8.97
N GLU A 196 1.21 -6.12 -8.53
CA GLU A 196 1.27 -7.51 -8.05
C GLU A 196 0.48 -7.68 -6.75
N ALA A 197 0.65 -6.75 -5.81
CA ALA A 197 -0.15 -6.74 -4.58
C ALA A 197 -1.65 -6.54 -4.85
N ALA A 198 -2.01 -5.70 -5.83
CA ALA A 198 -3.40 -5.54 -6.25
C ALA A 198 -3.96 -6.81 -6.92
N SER A 199 -3.16 -7.48 -7.75
CA SER A 199 -3.51 -8.76 -8.37
C SER A 199 -3.73 -9.85 -7.32
N TYR A 200 -2.85 -9.93 -6.30
CA TYR A 200 -2.99 -10.83 -5.17
C TYR A 200 -4.33 -10.64 -4.41
N LEU A 201 -4.81 -9.40 -4.31
CA LEU A 201 -6.10 -9.05 -3.71
C LEU A 201 -7.30 -9.29 -4.63
N GLY A 202 -7.09 -9.78 -5.86
CA GLY A 202 -8.15 -10.03 -6.83
C GLY A 202 -8.70 -8.76 -7.50
N ILE A 203 -7.95 -7.65 -7.47
CA ILE A 203 -8.34 -6.42 -8.17
C ILE A 203 -8.14 -6.64 -9.67
N THR A 204 -9.23 -6.76 -10.43
CA THR A 204 -9.16 -6.91 -11.90
C THR A 204 -8.56 -5.65 -12.53
N GLN A 205 -7.83 -5.79 -13.65
CA GLN A 205 -7.00 -4.71 -14.23
C GLN A 205 -5.85 -4.22 -13.32
N ALA A 206 -5.32 -5.09 -12.46
CA ALA A 206 -4.21 -4.79 -11.56
C ALA A 206 -2.97 -4.19 -12.25
N GLY A 207 -2.69 -4.55 -13.51
CA GLY A 207 -1.61 -3.96 -14.31
C GLY A 207 -1.73 -2.43 -14.48
N ASN A 208 -2.95 -1.89 -14.36
CA ASN A 208 -3.25 -0.45 -14.40
C ASN A 208 -3.56 0.13 -13.02
N PHE A 209 -3.24 -0.57 -11.93
CA PHE A 209 -3.46 -0.06 -10.58
C PHE A 209 -2.64 1.22 -10.40
N THR A 210 -3.33 2.35 -10.47
CA THR A 210 -2.76 3.68 -10.36
C THR A 210 -3.51 4.46 -9.29
N ILE A 211 -2.75 5.17 -8.48
CA ILE A 211 -3.31 6.12 -7.52
C ILE A 211 -3.79 7.32 -8.31
N SER A 212 -5.08 7.64 -8.23
CA SER A 212 -5.64 8.77 -8.96
C SER A 212 -4.97 10.08 -8.52
N ARG A 213 -4.87 11.05 -9.43
CA ARG A 213 -4.33 12.39 -9.10
C ARG A 213 -5.08 13.04 -7.93
N ALA A 214 -6.39 12.79 -7.79
CA ALA A 214 -7.18 13.29 -6.68
C ALA A 214 -6.80 12.62 -5.34
N LEU A 215 -6.63 11.29 -5.33
CA LEU A 215 -6.19 10.57 -4.12
C LEU A 215 -4.77 10.97 -3.71
N ASN A 216 -3.87 11.17 -4.69
CA ASN A 216 -2.52 11.68 -4.43
C ASN A 216 -2.52 13.09 -3.84
N ARG A 217 -3.37 13.99 -4.36
CA ARG A 217 -3.52 15.34 -3.78
C ARG A 217 -4.01 15.30 -2.34
N GLN A 218 -4.94 14.40 -2.02
CA GLN A 218 -5.44 14.22 -0.65
C GLN A 218 -4.38 13.65 0.29
N LEU A 219 -3.55 12.73 -0.20
CA LEU A 219 -2.39 12.27 0.57
C LEU A 219 -1.39 13.40 0.81
N ALA A 220 -1.14 14.21 -0.21
CA ALA A 220 -0.19 15.33 -0.16
C ALA A 220 -0.66 16.51 0.70
N SER A 221 -1.95 16.62 1.01
CA SER A 221 -2.47 17.63 1.95
C SER A 221 -2.16 17.31 3.41
N HIS A 222 -1.61 16.13 3.69
CA HIS A 222 -1.25 15.68 5.02
C HIS A 222 0.25 15.60 5.20
N PRO A 223 0.73 15.61 6.46
CA PRO A 223 2.09 15.25 6.73
C PRO A 223 2.44 13.90 6.10
N PRO A 224 3.65 13.80 5.58
CA PRO A 224 3.99 12.79 4.62
C PRO A 224 4.10 11.37 5.15
N ASP A 225 4.71 11.26 6.31
CA ASP A 225 4.84 10.05 7.08
C ASP A 225 3.50 9.59 7.66
N ARG A 226 2.53 10.51 7.83
CA ARG A 226 1.26 10.25 8.50
C ARG A 226 0.53 9.03 7.95
N PHE A 227 0.44 8.88 6.63
CA PHE A 227 -0.23 7.72 6.02
C PHE A 227 0.53 6.42 6.31
N THR A 228 1.85 6.46 6.23
CA THR A 228 2.70 5.30 6.55
C THR A 228 2.61 4.95 8.03
N THR A 229 2.58 5.94 8.92
CA THR A 229 2.43 5.78 10.37
C THR A 229 1.08 5.17 10.72
N ALA A 230 -0.01 5.63 10.10
CA ALA A 230 -1.33 5.02 10.25
C ALA A 230 -1.35 3.55 9.78
N LEU A 231 -0.72 3.24 8.64
CA LEU A 231 -0.60 1.86 8.17
C LEU A 231 0.27 0.99 9.10
N ARG A 232 1.28 1.55 9.76
CA ARG A 232 2.08 0.82 10.77
C ARG A 232 1.27 0.52 12.03
N ALA A 233 0.44 1.46 12.47
CA ALA A 233 -0.47 1.24 13.59
C ALA A 233 -1.46 0.11 13.27
N LEU A 234 -2.07 0.15 12.08
CA LEU A 234 -2.93 -0.93 11.60
C LEU A 234 -2.20 -2.26 11.47
N ALA A 235 -0.95 -2.26 10.97
CA ALA A 235 -0.15 -3.48 10.89
C ALA A 235 0.08 -4.14 12.26
N ARG A 236 0.29 -3.35 13.32
CA ARG A 236 0.43 -3.88 14.69
C ARG A 236 -0.88 -4.49 15.19
N GLU A 237 -2.00 -3.81 14.95
CA GLU A 237 -3.33 -4.37 15.28
C GLU A 237 -3.56 -5.72 14.59
N LEU A 238 -3.14 -5.85 13.32
CA LEU A 238 -3.23 -7.11 12.58
C LEU A 238 -2.27 -8.18 13.09
N ASP A 239 -1.12 -7.81 13.66
CA ASP A 239 -0.19 -8.76 14.29
C ASP A 239 -0.79 -9.34 15.59
N ASP A 240 -1.52 -8.52 16.33
CA ASP A 240 -2.11 -8.88 17.64
C ASP A 240 -3.48 -9.57 17.52
N ALA A 241 -4.00 -9.77 16.31
CA ALA A 241 -5.31 -10.36 16.09
C ALA A 241 -5.34 -11.87 16.46
N PRO A 242 -6.15 -12.31 17.44
CA PRO A 242 -6.09 -13.68 17.97
C PRO A 242 -6.64 -14.77 17.03
N SER A 243 -7.37 -14.40 15.98
CA SER A 243 -7.84 -15.31 14.93
C SER A 243 -8.12 -14.54 13.64
N PRO A 244 -7.08 -14.23 12.84
CA PRO A 244 -7.26 -13.46 11.63
C PRO A 244 -8.06 -14.24 10.58
N VAL A 245 -8.99 -13.56 9.92
CA VAL A 245 -9.79 -14.11 8.82
C VAL A 245 -8.89 -14.37 7.61
N ASP A 246 -8.97 -15.55 7.01
CA ASP A 246 -8.29 -15.85 5.75
C ASP A 246 -9.11 -15.36 4.54
N TYR A 247 -8.91 -14.08 4.20
CA TYR A 247 -9.59 -13.46 3.07
C TYR A 247 -9.15 -14.04 1.72
N ARG A 248 -7.92 -14.56 1.60
CA ARG A 248 -7.48 -15.22 0.36
C ARG A 248 -8.28 -16.49 0.12
N ARG A 249 -8.46 -17.32 1.14
CA ARG A 249 -9.30 -18.51 1.05
C ARG A 249 -10.72 -18.17 0.65
N ARG A 250 -11.33 -17.16 1.27
CA ARG A 250 -12.66 -16.68 0.89
C ARG A 250 -12.71 -16.27 -0.58
N ARG A 251 -11.72 -15.54 -1.10
CA ARG A 251 -11.63 -15.19 -2.54
C ARG A 251 -11.51 -16.41 -3.44
N ILE A 252 -10.67 -17.39 -3.07
CA ILE A 252 -10.47 -18.63 -3.84
C ILE A 252 -11.76 -19.45 -3.88
N ALA A 253 -12.39 -19.68 -2.72
CA ALA A 253 -13.64 -20.44 -2.61
C ALA A 253 -14.77 -19.82 -3.43
N LEU A 254 -14.79 -18.49 -3.53
CA LEU A 254 -15.82 -17.76 -4.26
C LEU A 254 -15.46 -17.44 -5.72
N ASN A 255 -14.32 -17.91 -6.24
CA ASN A 255 -13.82 -17.50 -7.56
C ASN A 255 -14.77 -17.85 -8.72
N ASN A 256 -15.56 -18.92 -8.57
CA ASN A 256 -16.60 -19.33 -9.53
C ASN A 256 -17.99 -19.37 -8.91
N TRP A 257 -18.16 -18.79 -7.72
CA TRP A 257 -19.42 -18.85 -6.99
C TRP A 257 -20.40 -17.79 -7.49
N SER A 258 -21.68 -18.16 -7.52
CA SER A 258 -22.81 -17.23 -7.63
C SER A 258 -24.02 -17.82 -6.93
N LEU A 259 -24.99 -16.98 -6.59
CA LEU A 259 -26.28 -17.42 -6.06
C LEU A 259 -26.94 -18.38 -7.04
N GLU A 260 -27.30 -19.57 -6.57
CA GLU A 260 -28.03 -20.53 -7.40
C GLU A 260 -29.44 -20.01 -7.72
N PRO A 261 -30.04 -20.40 -8.86
CA PRO A 261 -31.39 -19.95 -9.23
C PRO A 261 -32.44 -20.25 -8.16
N GLY A 262 -32.36 -21.41 -7.51
CA GLY A 262 -33.30 -21.80 -6.44
C GLY A 262 -33.17 -20.93 -5.19
N GLU A 263 -31.95 -20.60 -4.77
CA GLU A 263 -31.69 -19.71 -3.64
C GLU A 263 -32.13 -18.28 -3.96
N TRP A 264 -31.86 -17.80 -5.17
CA TRP A 264 -32.35 -16.50 -5.64
C TRP A 264 -33.88 -16.41 -5.56
N GLN A 265 -34.60 -17.42 -6.04
CA GLN A 265 -36.07 -17.45 -5.95
C GLN A 265 -36.58 -17.45 -4.50
N LYS A 266 -35.88 -18.13 -3.57
CA LYS A 266 -36.22 -18.08 -2.14
C LYS A 266 -36.08 -16.67 -1.58
N ILE A 267 -34.97 -16.00 -1.88
CA ILE A 267 -34.73 -14.60 -1.47
C ILE A 267 -35.84 -13.71 -2.02
N LEU A 268 -36.17 -13.82 -3.31
CA LEU A 268 -37.22 -13.00 -3.92
C LEU A 268 -38.60 -13.18 -3.29
N ARG A 269 -38.96 -14.42 -2.91
CA ARG A 269 -40.23 -14.70 -2.22
C ARG A 269 -40.30 -14.13 -0.81
N ALA A 270 -39.16 -13.96 -0.14
CA ALA A 270 -39.07 -13.37 1.18
C ALA A 270 -39.10 -11.83 1.16
N LEU A 271 -38.95 -11.19 0.00
CA LEU A 271 -38.97 -9.73 -0.10
C LEU A 271 -40.39 -9.17 0.10
N PRO A 272 -40.51 -8.00 0.75
CA PRO A 272 -41.77 -7.27 0.78
C PRO A 272 -42.24 -6.99 -0.65
N ARG A 273 -43.55 -7.19 -0.89
CA ARG A 273 -44.15 -6.83 -2.17
C ARG A 273 -43.86 -5.35 -2.46
N PRO A 274 -43.38 -5.00 -3.66
CA PRO A 274 -43.13 -3.61 -4.01
C PRO A 274 -44.41 -2.79 -3.82
N ARG A 275 -44.31 -1.61 -3.17
CA ARG A 275 -45.45 -0.70 -3.01
C ARG A 275 -45.93 -0.07 -4.34
N PHE A 276 -45.15 -0.22 -5.42
CA PHE A 276 -45.43 0.33 -6.74
C PHE A 276 -45.19 -0.72 -7.83
N GLU A 277 -46.02 -0.70 -8.89
CA GLU A 277 -46.05 -1.64 -10.02
C GLU A 277 -44.80 -1.67 -10.91
N ARG A 278 -43.80 -0.81 -10.67
CA ARG A 278 -42.49 -0.97 -11.30
C ARG A 278 -41.76 -2.13 -10.63
N ASN A 279 -42.13 -3.34 -11.04
CA ASN A 279 -41.42 -4.55 -10.66
C ASN A 279 -39.95 -4.38 -11.06
N PRO A 280 -39.00 -4.38 -10.11
CA PRO A 280 -37.59 -4.37 -10.47
C PRO A 280 -37.33 -5.59 -11.36
N ARG A 281 -36.58 -5.40 -12.45
CA ARG A 281 -36.14 -6.53 -13.28
C ARG A 281 -35.18 -7.36 -12.43
N LEU A 282 -35.69 -8.46 -11.88
CA LEU A 282 -34.98 -9.39 -10.98
C LEU A 282 -34.52 -10.65 -11.72
N ASP A 283 -34.11 -10.46 -12.98
CA ASP A 283 -33.58 -11.48 -13.88
C ASP A 283 -32.13 -11.88 -13.51
N ASP A 284 -31.46 -12.65 -14.37
CA ASP A 284 -30.09 -13.11 -14.13
C ASP A 284 -29.07 -11.98 -13.96
N TYR A 285 -29.35 -10.77 -14.47
CA TYR A 285 -28.52 -9.60 -14.22
C TYR A 285 -28.60 -9.17 -12.75
N ALA A 286 -29.80 -9.19 -12.18
CA ALA A 286 -30.01 -8.88 -10.77
C ALA A 286 -29.37 -9.94 -9.88
N ARG A 287 -29.51 -11.22 -10.24
CA ARG A 287 -28.85 -12.34 -9.54
C ARG A 287 -27.32 -12.22 -9.57
N GLN A 288 -26.73 -11.81 -10.71
CA GLN A 288 -25.30 -11.54 -10.82
C GLN A 288 -24.87 -10.33 -9.97
N GLY A 289 -25.66 -9.26 -9.95
CA GLY A 289 -25.42 -8.10 -9.09
C GLY A 289 -25.50 -8.43 -7.60
N ALA A 290 -26.49 -9.23 -7.19
CA ALA A 290 -26.63 -9.74 -5.84
C ALA A 290 -25.47 -10.68 -5.45
N SER A 291 -25.06 -11.57 -6.35
CA SER A 291 -23.90 -12.44 -6.14
C SER A 291 -22.61 -11.62 -5.94
N ALA A 292 -22.42 -10.56 -6.73
CA ALA A 292 -21.29 -9.65 -6.58
C ALA A 292 -21.33 -8.87 -5.26
N PHE A 293 -22.51 -8.52 -4.78
CA PHE A 293 -22.71 -7.91 -3.46
C PHE A 293 -22.32 -8.86 -2.32
N VAL A 294 -22.81 -10.11 -2.36
CA VAL A 294 -22.45 -11.15 -1.37
C VAL A 294 -20.94 -11.42 -1.38
N TRP A 295 -20.34 -11.56 -2.56
CA TRP A 295 -18.89 -11.70 -2.70
C TRP A 295 -18.13 -10.55 -2.03
N ALA A 296 -18.57 -9.31 -2.27
CA ALA A 296 -17.95 -8.12 -1.70
C ALA A 296 -18.08 -8.06 -0.18
N HIS A 297 -19.24 -8.47 0.37
CA HIS A 297 -19.46 -8.57 1.81
C HIS A 297 -18.50 -9.58 2.46
N ILE A 298 -18.38 -10.78 1.90
CA ILE A 298 -17.54 -11.85 2.45
C ILE A 298 -16.05 -11.53 2.36
N THR A 299 -15.60 -10.94 1.24
CA THR A 299 -14.18 -10.69 0.94
C THR A 299 -13.72 -9.29 1.32
N GLN A 300 -14.66 -8.44 1.77
CA GLN A 300 -14.47 -7.00 1.97
C GLN A 300 -13.93 -6.30 0.71
N GLY A 301 -14.24 -6.86 -0.47
CA GLY A 301 -13.86 -6.32 -1.78
C GLY A 301 -14.88 -5.34 -2.33
N GLU A 302 -14.65 -4.87 -3.55
CA GLU A 302 -15.63 -4.07 -4.28
C GLU A 302 -16.41 -4.95 -5.26
N PRO A 303 -17.75 -4.82 -5.37
CA PRO A 303 -18.57 -5.64 -6.27
C PRO A 303 -18.11 -5.65 -7.72
N ARG A 304 -17.48 -4.55 -8.19
CA ARG A 304 -16.96 -4.46 -9.56
C ARG A 304 -15.82 -5.45 -9.86
N PHE A 305 -15.13 -5.94 -8.83
CA PHE A 305 -14.06 -6.93 -8.93
C PHE A 305 -14.53 -8.36 -8.68
N ALA A 306 -15.81 -8.55 -8.34
CA ALA A 306 -16.37 -9.87 -8.10
C ALA A 306 -16.39 -10.72 -9.39
N PRO A 307 -16.22 -12.05 -9.26
CA PRO A 307 -16.42 -12.98 -10.37
C PRO A 307 -17.81 -12.86 -11.02
N ARG A 308 -17.86 -13.20 -12.31
CA ARG A 308 -19.09 -13.08 -13.14
C ARG A 308 -19.49 -14.39 -13.83
N PRO A 309 -19.65 -15.51 -13.10
CA PRO A 309 -19.90 -16.81 -13.71
C PRO A 309 -21.22 -16.87 -14.50
N ILE A 310 -22.27 -16.14 -14.08
CA ILE A 310 -23.56 -16.11 -14.80
C ILE A 310 -23.40 -15.43 -16.18
N VAL A 311 -22.60 -14.37 -16.24
CA VAL A 311 -22.31 -13.68 -17.51
C VAL A 311 -21.52 -14.61 -18.45
N LEU A 312 -20.55 -15.34 -17.89
CA LEU A 312 -19.72 -16.28 -18.65
C LEU A 312 -20.53 -17.46 -19.20
N SER A 313 -21.49 -17.99 -18.42
CA SER A 313 -22.34 -19.11 -18.85
C SER A 313 -23.32 -18.78 -19.98
N HIS A 314 -23.66 -17.49 -20.16
CA HIS A 314 -24.57 -17.05 -21.23
C HIS A 314 -23.88 -16.88 -22.61
N GLY A 315 -22.59 -17.20 -22.75
CA GLY A 315 -21.93 -17.42 -24.06
C GLY A 315 -22.10 -16.30 -25.11
N GLN A 316 -21.91 -15.03 -24.74
CA GLN A 316 -22.43 -13.90 -25.53
C GLN A 316 -21.52 -13.42 -26.69
N THR A 317 -22.15 -13.16 -27.83
CA THR A 317 -21.63 -12.41 -29.00
C THR A 317 -21.49 -10.91 -28.69
N GLU A 318 -20.64 -10.21 -29.46
CA GLU A 318 -20.19 -8.83 -29.19
C GLU A 318 -21.30 -7.77 -29.04
N SER A 319 -22.46 -7.97 -29.66
CA SER A 319 -23.59 -7.03 -29.66
C SER A 319 -24.28 -6.90 -28.28
N ASP A 320 -24.24 -7.96 -27.45
CA ASP A 320 -24.92 -8.00 -26.14
C ASP A 320 -24.04 -7.49 -24.97
N ARG A 321 -22.78 -7.12 -25.23
CA ARG A 321 -21.82 -6.70 -24.19
C ARG A 321 -22.22 -5.38 -23.48
N HIS A 322 -22.99 -4.51 -24.12
CA HIS A 322 -23.09 -3.11 -23.71
C HIS A 322 -23.97 -2.78 -22.48
N PRO A 323 -25.05 -3.52 -22.11
CA PRO A 323 -25.82 -3.18 -20.91
C PRO A 323 -25.45 -3.96 -19.64
N TRP A 324 -24.74 -5.10 -19.71
CA TRP A 324 -24.52 -5.98 -18.53
C TRP A 324 -23.71 -5.33 -17.40
N PRO A 325 -22.51 -4.78 -17.64
CA PRO A 325 -21.72 -4.18 -16.57
C PRO A 325 -22.46 -3.01 -15.92
N THR A 326 -23.15 -2.20 -16.72
CA THR A 326 -23.93 -1.04 -16.26
C THR A 326 -25.14 -1.48 -15.42
N LYS A 327 -25.90 -2.49 -15.86
CA LYS A 327 -27.05 -3.02 -15.11
C LYS A 327 -26.63 -3.67 -13.80
N CYS A 328 -25.58 -4.49 -13.82
CA CYS A 328 -25.00 -5.06 -12.59
C CYS A 328 -24.51 -3.95 -11.66
N ASN A 329 -23.93 -2.88 -12.23
CA ASN A 329 -23.45 -1.73 -11.47
C ASN A 329 -24.57 -0.97 -10.76
N ASN A 330 -25.66 -0.71 -11.48
CA ASN A 330 -26.85 -0.07 -10.93
C ASN A 330 -27.48 -0.93 -9.83
N MET A 331 -27.55 -2.25 -10.03
CA MET A 331 -28.10 -3.18 -9.03
C MET A 331 -27.34 -3.11 -7.71
N TRP A 332 -26.01 -3.26 -7.72
CA TRP A 332 -25.26 -3.19 -6.46
C TRP A 332 -25.27 -1.78 -5.86
N PHE A 333 -25.36 -0.72 -6.68
CA PHE A 333 -25.53 0.65 -6.17
C PHE A 333 -26.83 0.77 -5.36
N HIS A 334 -27.96 0.28 -5.88
CA HIS A 334 -29.25 0.30 -5.19
C HIS A 334 -29.25 -0.54 -3.91
N ILE A 335 -28.67 -1.75 -3.95
CA ILE A 335 -28.53 -2.62 -2.78
C ILE A 335 -27.65 -1.94 -1.72
N GLY A 336 -26.49 -1.43 -2.12
CA GLY A 336 -25.52 -0.80 -1.21
C GLY A 336 -26.04 0.50 -0.59
N ALA A 337 -26.76 1.32 -1.36
CA ALA A 337 -27.38 2.55 -0.88
C ALA A 337 -28.66 2.29 -0.07
N ALA A 338 -29.20 1.07 -0.06
CA ALA A 338 -30.50 0.75 0.50
C ALA A 338 -31.59 1.74 0.03
N SER A 339 -31.58 2.08 -1.26
CA SER A 339 -32.29 3.26 -1.79
C SER A 339 -33.81 3.21 -1.66
N THR A 340 -34.37 2.03 -1.40
CA THR A 340 -35.79 1.82 -1.09
C THR A 340 -35.92 0.76 0.00
N SER A 341 -37.08 0.67 0.65
CA SER A 341 -37.37 -0.40 1.62
C SER A 341 -37.20 -1.80 1.01
N HIS A 342 -37.49 -1.96 -0.29
CA HIS A 342 -37.26 -3.21 -1.03
C HIS A 342 -35.77 -3.56 -1.11
N TYR A 343 -34.90 -2.60 -1.49
CA TYR A 343 -33.46 -2.84 -1.55
C TYR A 343 -32.81 -2.96 -0.17
N ALA A 344 -33.38 -2.31 0.86
CA ALA A 344 -32.95 -2.50 2.24
C ALA A 344 -33.23 -3.93 2.71
N ALA A 345 -34.44 -4.45 2.47
CA ALA A 345 -34.79 -5.84 2.79
C ALA A 345 -33.92 -6.84 2.01
N LEU A 346 -33.69 -6.59 0.71
CA LEU A 346 -32.79 -7.40 -0.11
C LEU A 346 -31.36 -7.38 0.44
N ARG A 347 -30.86 -6.22 0.87
CA ARG A 347 -29.52 -6.11 1.48
C ARG A 347 -29.42 -6.97 2.73
N THR A 348 -30.41 -6.94 3.62
CA THR A 348 -30.42 -7.76 4.85
C THR A 348 -30.33 -9.24 4.53
N LEU A 349 -31.20 -9.74 3.64
CA LEU A 349 -31.20 -11.16 3.24
C LEU A 349 -29.87 -11.58 2.59
N LEU A 350 -29.27 -10.71 1.76
CA LEU A 350 -27.97 -11.01 1.14
C LEU A 350 -26.82 -11.00 2.15
N ILE A 351 -26.89 -10.16 3.20
CA ILE A 351 -25.91 -10.18 4.30
C ILE A 351 -26.01 -11.50 5.06
N GLU A 352 -27.23 -11.95 5.38
CA GLU A 352 -27.46 -13.24 6.06
C GLU A 352 -26.89 -14.42 5.25
N VAL A 353 -27.18 -14.47 3.95
CA VAL A 353 -26.59 -15.47 3.04
C VAL A 353 -25.06 -15.39 3.03
N GLY A 354 -24.52 -14.17 3.03
CA GLY A 354 -23.09 -13.93 3.06
C GLY A 354 -22.42 -14.41 4.34
N ASP A 355 -23.02 -14.14 5.50
CA ASP A 355 -22.51 -14.54 6.81
C ASP A 355 -22.53 -16.07 6.96
N ASP A 356 -23.60 -16.72 6.52
CA ASP A 356 -23.72 -18.18 6.47
C ASP A 356 -22.64 -18.81 5.60
N LEU A 357 -22.42 -18.24 4.41
CA LEU A 357 -21.42 -18.73 3.47
C LEU A 357 -19.99 -18.51 3.98
N ALA A 358 -19.71 -17.35 4.59
CA ALA A 358 -18.43 -17.06 5.22
C ALA A 358 -18.12 -18.07 6.34
N ARG A 359 -19.09 -18.34 7.23
CA ARG A 359 -18.95 -19.35 8.29
C ARG A 359 -18.65 -20.75 7.73
N LYS A 360 -19.32 -21.17 6.66
CA LYS A 360 -19.07 -22.46 5.99
C LYS A 360 -17.65 -22.53 5.41
N ILE A 361 -17.20 -21.48 4.73
CA ILE A 361 -15.86 -21.40 4.15
C ILE A 361 -14.80 -21.49 5.26
N ASP A 362 -14.97 -20.74 6.34
CA ASP A 362 -14.01 -20.69 7.44
C ASP A 362 -13.99 -22.00 8.25
N ALA A 363 -15.16 -22.61 8.49
CA ALA A 363 -15.30 -23.85 9.26
C ALA A 363 -14.74 -25.09 8.55
N SER A 364 -14.70 -25.11 7.21
CA SER A 364 -14.08 -26.20 6.45
C SER A 364 -12.55 -26.33 6.66
N ARG A 365 -11.97 -25.58 7.61
CA ARG A 365 -10.61 -25.72 8.13
C ARG A 365 -10.46 -26.82 9.19
N SER A 366 -11.48 -27.06 10.01
CA SER A 366 -11.33 -27.84 11.25
C SER A 366 -11.34 -29.36 11.08
N THR A 367 -11.34 -29.86 9.84
CA THR A 367 -11.43 -31.29 9.50
C THR A 367 -10.26 -31.80 8.64
N ARG A 368 -9.07 -31.18 8.72
CA ARG A 368 -7.84 -31.73 8.14
C ARG A 368 -6.69 -31.68 9.11
#